data_AF-A0A9P6KZA3-F1
#
_entry.id   AF-A0A9P6KZA3-F1
#
_cell.length_a   1.000
_cell.length_b   1.000
_cell.length_c   1.000
_cell.angle_alpha   90.00
_cell.angle_beta   90.00
_cell.angle_gamma   90.00
#
_symmetry.space_group_name_H-M   'P 1'
#
loop_
_entity.id
_entity.type
_entity.pdbx_description
1 polymer ?
#
loop_
_entity_poly.entity_id
_entity_poly.type
_entity_poly.pdbx_seq_one_letter_code
_entity_poly.pdbx_strand_id
1 'polypeptide(L)'
;MKRSKRGVKKTLDDANSLKTKVELAFSSTNTIIYKRETEIDKITTFLKSKEKILNIVGVPGTGKTSTVLNLCKKIKKHIYLNFYKEPNLKKIVLKKKYDLVIIDEFDKFHQSKLADCRFVIHHITSQGSKLITLGNDLELESSAIFFKPYTSKEIEEVVQLKMEKEVGKQILSNLDLKILCRTYSTSGDMRNIFKFIVSNFNQDIEMVEVKRQSSCTVNDSTEEDVSIHHRIIQKLNNIGSRVRAFKMYLNECEDYGVPPLSRMMFYELYETICYK
;
A
#
# COMPACT_ATOMS: atom_id res chain seq x y z
N MET A 1 -42.19 -32.02 -25.88
CA MET A 1 -41.82 -31.70 -24.48
C MET A 1 -40.43 -32.21 -24.17
N LYS A 2 -39.48 -31.31 -23.87
CA LYS A 2 -38.31 -31.44 -22.96
C LYS A 2 -37.35 -30.30 -23.29
N ARG A 3 -37.64 -29.10 -22.77
CA ARG A 3 -36.68 -27.99 -22.76
C ARG A 3 -35.72 -28.20 -21.58
N SER A 4 -34.46 -28.40 -21.94
CA SER A 4 -33.31 -28.52 -21.03
C SER A 4 -33.22 -27.30 -20.11
N LYS A 5 -33.37 -27.52 -18.79
CA LYS A 5 -33.00 -26.54 -17.75
C LYS A 5 -31.47 -26.58 -17.58
N ARG A 6 -30.73 -25.87 -18.42
CA ARG A 6 -29.31 -25.53 -18.19
C ARG A 6 -29.15 -24.03 -18.35
N GLY A 7 -29.18 -23.28 -17.25
CA GLY A 7 -29.01 -21.83 -17.34
C GLY A 7 -28.99 -21.03 -16.03
N VAL A 8 -29.12 -21.64 -14.85
CA VAL A 8 -29.23 -20.86 -13.58
C VAL A 8 -28.19 -21.24 -12.52
N LYS A 9 -27.31 -22.21 -12.78
CA LYS A 9 -26.32 -22.66 -11.78
C LYS A 9 -24.96 -21.95 -11.85
N LYS A 10 -24.66 -21.24 -12.94
CA LYS A 10 -23.32 -20.69 -13.20
C LYS A 10 -23.03 -19.38 -12.47
N THR A 11 -24.05 -18.63 -12.04
CA THR A 11 -23.90 -17.28 -11.47
C THR A 11 -23.72 -17.25 -9.95
N LEU A 12 -24.12 -18.30 -9.22
CA LEU A 12 -23.90 -18.38 -7.77
C LEU A 12 -22.51 -18.95 -7.42
N ASP A 13 -21.99 -19.87 -8.22
CA ASP A 13 -20.69 -20.50 -7.97
C ASP A 13 -19.53 -19.55 -8.27
N ASP A 14 -19.66 -18.66 -9.27
CA ASP A 14 -18.64 -17.64 -9.60
C ASP A 14 -18.48 -16.59 -8.49
N ALA A 15 -19.57 -16.18 -7.83
CA ALA A 15 -19.55 -15.17 -6.76
C ALA A 15 -18.83 -15.63 -5.49
N ASN A 16 -18.65 -16.94 -5.33
CA ASN A 16 -17.93 -17.56 -4.20
C ASN A 16 -16.56 -18.13 -4.60
N SER A 17 -16.13 -17.93 -5.85
CA SER A 17 -14.82 -18.38 -6.30
C SER A 17 -13.69 -17.69 -5.51
N LEU A 18 -12.60 -18.42 -5.27
CA LEU A 18 -11.44 -17.87 -4.58
C LEU A 18 -10.89 -16.64 -5.31
N LYS A 19 -10.82 -16.67 -6.65
CA LYS A 19 -10.45 -15.52 -7.48
C LYS A 19 -11.29 -14.29 -7.18
N THR A 20 -12.62 -14.41 -7.10
CA THR A 20 -13.48 -13.26 -6.78
C THR A 20 -13.17 -12.71 -5.38
N LYS A 21 -12.90 -13.58 -4.39
CA LYS A 21 -12.48 -13.12 -3.05
C LYS A 21 -11.15 -12.38 -3.08
N VAL A 22 -10.18 -12.88 -3.84
CA VAL A 22 -8.86 -12.21 -4.02
C VAL A 22 -9.04 -10.86 -4.72
N GLU A 23 -9.79 -10.81 -5.82
CA GLU A 23 -10.07 -9.58 -6.57
C GLU A 23 -10.76 -8.55 -5.69
N LEU A 24 -11.75 -8.95 -4.88
CA LEU A 24 -12.44 -8.04 -3.95
C LEU A 24 -11.53 -7.59 -2.80
N ALA A 25 -10.79 -8.50 -2.18
CA ALA A 25 -9.91 -8.21 -1.05
C ALA A 25 -8.80 -7.21 -1.44
N PHE A 26 -8.20 -7.38 -2.62
CA PHE A 26 -7.09 -6.57 -3.12
C PHE A 26 -7.51 -5.53 -4.16
N SER A 27 -8.82 -5.29 -4.36
CA SER A 27 -9.28 -4.22 -5.24
C SER A 27 -8.92 -2.84 -4.69
N SER A 28 -8.57 -1.91 -5.59
CA SER A 28 -8.43 -0.49 -5.28
C SER A 28 -9.73 0.18 -4.77
N THR A 29 -10.89 -0.43 -5.06
CA THR A 29 -12.20 0.04 -4.58
C THR A 29 -12.55 -0.47 -3.17
N ASN A 30 -11.76 -1.39 -2.64
CA ASN A 30 -11.97 -1.89 -1.28
C ASN A 30 -11.62 -0.79 -0.26
N THR A 31 -12.55 -0.55 0.65
CA THR A 31 -12.43 0.51 1.66
C THR A 31 -11.96 0.00 3.03
N ILE A 32 -11.79 -1.31 3.18
CA ILE A 32 -11.21 -1.92 4.37
C ILE A 32 -9.69 -1.74 4.30
N ILE A 33 -9.17 -0.98 5.26
CA ILE A 33 -7.76 -0.67 5.43
C ILE A 33 -7.32 -1.12 6.82
N TYR A 34 -6.15 -1.74 6.88
CA TYR A 34 -5.49 -2.17 8.11
C TYR A 34 -4.29 -1.27 8.41
N LYS A 35 -3.80 -1.31 9.65
CA LYS A 35 -2.58 -0.60 10.08
C LYS A 35 -2.68 0.92 9.95
N ARG A 36 -3.85 1.47 10.31
CA ARG A 36 -4.17 2.91 10.35
C ARG A 36 -4.95 3.28 11.62
N GLU A 37 -4.77 2.52 12.69
CA GLU A 37 -5.53 2.65 13.93
C GLU A 37 -5.36 4.05 14.53
N THR A 38 -4.14 4.58 14.55
CA THR A 38 -3.86 5.93 15.05
C THR A 38 -4.55 7.02 14.22
N GLU A 39 -4.53 6.92 12.89
CA GLU A 39 -5.23 7.88 12.02
C GLU A 39 -6.75 7.76 12.18
N ILE A 40 -7.26 6.53 12.28
CA ILE A 40 -8.68 6.24 12.51
C ILE A 40 -9.17 6.89 13.81
N ASP A 41 -8.41 6.77 14.90
CA ASP A 41 -8.76 7.35 16.20
C ASP A 41 -8.79 8.87 16.14
N LYS A 42 -7.82 9.49 15.47
CA LYS A 42 -7.76 10.95 15.28
C LYS A 42 -8.94 11.45 14.44
N ILE A 43 -9.25 10.79 13.32
CA ILE A 43 -10.41 11.15 12.48
C ILE A 43 -11.71 10.97 13.27
N THR A 44 -11.84 9.88 14.03
CA THR A 44 -13.03 9.63 14.87
C THR A 44 -13.19 10.69 15.95
N THR A 45 -12.09 11.11 16.57
CA THR A 45 -12.07 12.21 17.54
C THR A 45 -12.52 13.52 16.91
N PHE A 46 -11.96 13.86 15.74
CA PHE A 46 -12.40 15.02 14.97
C PHE A 46 -13.89 14.97 14.65
N LEU A 47 -14.42 13.83 14.18
CA LEU A 47 -15.84 13.70 13.84
C LEU A 47 -16.76 14.00 15.03
N LYS A 48 -16.34 13.69 16.26
CA LYS A 48 -17.09 13.96 17.50
C LYS A 48 -16.83 15.35 18.12
N SER A 49 -15.75 16.04 17.72
CA SER A 49 -15.36 17.32 18.30
C SER A 49 -16.22 18.50 17.82
N LYS A 50 -15.96 19.72 18.32
CA LYS A 50 -16.56 20.96 17.79
C LYS A 50 -15.80 21.54 16.59
N GLU A 51 -14.62 21.00 16.28
CA GLU A 51 -13.79 21.45 15.16
C GLU A 51 -14.52 21.29 13.83
N LYS A 52 -14.24 22.21 12.90
CA LYS A 52 -14.97 22.29 11.63
C LYS A 52 -14.17 21.79 10.44
N ILE A 53 -12.85 21.87 10.49
CA ILE A 53 -11.97 21.50 9.38
C ILE A 53 -10.94 20.50 9.88
N LEU A 54 -10.75 19.43 9.11
CA LEU A 54 -9.66 18.48 9.29
C LEU A 54 -8.90 18.37 7.98
N ASN A 55 -7.58 18.56 8.03
CA ASN A 55 -6.71 18.33 6.89
C ASN A 55 -6.07 16.95 7.01
N ILE A 56 -6.09 16.18 5.93
CA ILE A 56 -5.43 14.88 5.86
C ILE A 56 -4.46 14.88 4.69
N VAL A 57 -3.21 14.58 5.01
CA VAL A 57 -2.08 14.67 4.08
C VAL A 57 -1.33 13.35 4.05
N GLY A 58 -0.63 13.07 2.95
CA GLY A 58 0.20 11.89 2.82
C GLY A 58 0.38 11.51 1.36
N VAL A 59 1.30 10.60 1.07
CA VAL A 59 1.56 10.20 -0.32
C VAL A 59 0.40 9.37 -0.91
N PRO A 60 0.31 9.24 -2.25
CA PRO A 60 -0.65 8.34 -2.89
C PRO A 60 -0.56 6.90 -2.36
N GLY A 61 -1.71 6.21 -2.33
CA GLY A 61 -1.75 4.78 -1.97
C GLY A 61 -1.56 4.42 -0.48
N THR A 62 -1.45 5.42 0.40
CA THR A 62 -1.37 5.23 1.86
C THR A 62 -2.70 4.92 2.54
N GLY A 63 -3.81 5.05 1.82
CA GLY A 63 -5.14 4.74 2.34
C GLY A 63 -6.01 5.90 2.79
N LYS A 64 -5.58 7.17 2.60
CA LYS A 64 -6.32 8.38 3.02
C LYS A 64 -7.82 8.31 2.67
N THR A 65 -8.13 8.20 1.38
CA THR A 65 -9.49 8.23 0.85
C THR A 65 -10.31 7.08 1.39
N SER A 66 -9.80 5.85 1.34
CA SER A 66 -10.59 4.69 1.77
C SER A 66 -10.82 4.65 3.27
N THR A 67 -9.85 5.08 4.10
CA THR A 67 -10.03 5.22 5.55
C THR A 67 -11.15 6.22 5.86
N VAL A 68 -11.12 7.41 5.25
CA VAL A 68 -12.12 8.45 5.49
C VAL A 68 -13.51 8.01 5.02
N LEU A 69 -13.63 7.45 3.82
CA LEU A 69 -14.90 6.97 3.29
C LEU A 69 -15.49 5.84 4.15
N ASN A 70 -14.65 4.90 4.61
CA ASN A 70 -15.11 3.80 5.47
C ASN A 70 -15.64 4.31 6.82
N LEU A 71 -14.98 5.31 7.43
CA LEU A 71 -15.45 5.92 8.68
C LEU A 71 -16.73 6.73 8.49
N CYS A 72 -16.82 7.47 7.38
CA CYS A 72 -17.91 8.41 7.14
C CYS A 72 -19.16 7.76 6.54
N LYS A 73 -19.12 6.49 6.12
CA LYS A 73 -20.25 5.78 5.49
C LYS A 73 -21.55 5.79 6.31
N LYS A 74 -21.45 5.90 7.64
CA LYS A 74 -22.62 5.93 8.55
C LYS A 74 -23.25 7.32 8.70
N ILE A 75 -22.60 8.37 8.20
CA ILE A 75 -23.09 9.75 8.30
C ILE A 75 -24.15 9.99 7.22
N LYS A 76 -25.40 10.21 7.62
CA LYS A 76 -26.54 10.26 6.66
C LYS A 76 -26.41 11.35 5.60
N LYS A 77 -25.95 12.55 5.95
CA LYS A 77 -25.84 13.68 5.00
C LYS A 77 -24.38 14.05 4.72
N HIS A 78 -23.56 13.06 4.35
CA HIS A 78 -22.21 13.34 3.85
C HIS A 78 -22.15 13.41 2.32
N ILE A 79 -21.13 14.07 1.79
CA ILE A 79 -20.77 14.03 0.37
C ILE A 79 -19.26 13.88 0.21
N TYR A 80 -18.86 13.07 -0.77
CA TYR A 80 -17.49 12.94 -1.23
C TYR A 80 -17.37 13.59 -2.60
N LEU A 81 -16.38 14.45 -2.76
CA LEU A 81 -16.11 15.17 -3.99
C LEU A 81 -14.63 15.01 -4.34
N ASN A 82 -14.33 14.53 -5.55
CA ASN A 82 -12.95 14.47 -6.05
C ASN A 82 -12.72 15.61 -7.04
N PHE A 83 -11.73 16.46 -6.79
CA PHE A 83 -11.51 17.65 -7.60
C PHE A 83 -11.30 17.35 -9.10
N TYR A 84 -10.60 16.26 -9.44
CA TYR A 84 -10.40 15.88 -10.84
C TYR A 84 -11.68 15.41 -11.54
N LYS A 85 -12.65 14.89 -10.79
CA LYS A 85 -13.92 14.39 -11.33
C LYS A 85 -15.02 15.44 -11.33
N GLU A 86 -14.93 16.42 -10.44
CA GLU A 86 -15.99 17.39 -10.18
C GLU A 86 -15.55 18.82 -10.57
N PRO A 87 -15.73 19.24 -11.85
CA PRO A 87 -15.21 20.53 -12.33
C PRO A 87 -15.85 21.75 -11.65
N ASN A 88 -17.02 21.57 -11.00
CA ASN A 88 -17.83 22.63 -10.40
C ASN A 88 -18.16 22.38 -8.91
N LEU A 89 -17.15 22.05 -8.08
CA LEU A 89 -17.29 21.84 -6.63
C LEU A 89 -18.19 22.87 -5.94
N LYS A 90 -17.97 24.16 -6.21
CA LYS A 90 -18.75 25.28 -5.63
C LYS A 90 -20.25 25.13 -5.86
N LYS A 91 -20.68 24.80 -7.08
CA LYS A 91 -22.11 24.63 -7.39
C LYS A 91 -22.69 23.42 -6.67
N ILE A 92 -21.92 22.34 -6.49
CA ILE A 92 -22.39 21.12 -5.83
C ILE A 92 -22.63 21.38 -4.34
N VAL A 93 -21.66 22.03 -3.68
CA VAL A 93 -21.76 22.34 -2.25
C VAL A 93 -22.91 23.30 -1.95
N LEU A 94 -23.23 24.23 -2.86
CA LEU A 94 -24.34 25.19 -2.70
C LEU A 94 -25.74 24.56 -2.84
N LYS A 95 -25.89 23.44 -3.54
CA LYS A 95 -27.20 22.86 -3.85
C LYS A 95 -27.94 22.31 -2.62
N LYS A 96 -27.20 21.89 -1.60
CA LYS A 96 -27.76 21.17 -0.46
C LYS A 96 -26.90 21.37 0.77
N LYS A 97 -27.55 21.42 1.94
CA LYS A 97 -26.85 21.37 3.23
C LYS A 97 -26.40 19.94 3.54
N TYR A 98 -25.10 19.78 3.78
CA TYR A 98 -24.48 18.52 4.21
C TYR A 98 -24.03 18.63 5.66
N ASP A 99 -24.00 17.52 6.41
CA ASP A 99 -23.43 17.49 7.76
C ASP A 99 -21.88 17.39 7.68
N LEU A 100 -21.39 16.70 6.64
CA LEU A 100 -19.98 16.50 6.36
C LEU A 100 -19.70 16.60 4.86
N VAL A 101 -18.67 17.36 4.50
CA VAL A 101 -18.16 17.43 3.13
C VAL A 101 -16.72 16.90 3.13
N ILE A 102 -16.42 15.99 2.21
CA ILE A 102 -15.07 15.46 1.98
C ILE A 102 -14.63 15.93 0.60
N ILE A 103 -13.50 16.63 0.52
CA ILE A 103 -12.91 17.06 -0.76
C ILE A 103 -11.55 16.38 -0.93
N ASP A 104 -11.45 15.52 -1.94
CA ASP A 104 -10.23 14.83 -2.32
C ASP A 104 -9.45 15.62 -3.37
N GLU A 105 -8.12 15.47 -3.36
CA GLU A 105 -7.19 16.23 -4.20
C GLU A 105 -7.34 17.76 -3.97
N PHE A 106 -7.45 18.14 -2.70
CA PHE A 106 -7.73 19.51 -2.25
C PHE A 106 -6.56 20.47 -2.48
N ASP A 107 -5.33 19.98 -2.39
CA ASP A 107 -4.12 20.70 -2.77
C ASP A 107 -4.22 21.24 -4.21
N LYS A 108 -4.72 20.41 -5.13
CA LYS A 108 -4.95 20.79 -6.53
C LYS A 108 -6.09 21.80 -6.69
N PHE A 109 -7.15 21.66 -5.90
CA PHE A 109 -8.22 22.65 -5.89
C PHE A 109 -7.74 24.02 -5.38
N HIS A 110 -6.96 24.02 -4.29
CA HIS A 110 -6.39 25.22 -3.69
C HIS A 110 -5.44 25.94 -4.66
N GLN A 111 -4.55 25.18 -5.32
CA GLN A 111 -3.59 25.71 -6.29
C GLN A 111 -4.27 26.29 -7.54
N SER A 112 -5.32 25.64 -8.06
CA SER A 112 -5.94 26.03 -9.34
C SER A 112 -7.07 27.05 -9.21
N LYS A 113 -7.79 27.07 -8.08
CA LYS A 113 -9.02 27.86 -7.90
C LYS A 113 -9.14 28.44 -6.49
N LEU A 114 -8.12 29.18 -6.05
CA LEU A 114 -8.01 29.71 -4.68
C LEU A 114 -9.27 30.48 -4.19
N ALA A 115 -9.85 31.33 -5.03
CA ALA A 115 -11.04 32.12 -4.67
C ALA A 115 -12.26 31.23 -4.40
N ASP A 116 -12.50 30.23 -5.26
CA ASP A 116 -13.59 29.27 -5.07
C ASP A 116 -13.31 28.36 -3.87
N CYS A 117 -12.06 27.99 -3.63
CA CYS A 117 -11.65 27.22 -2.46
C CYS A 117 -12.00 27.97 -1.16
N ARG A 118 -11.60 29.23 -1.03
CA ARG A 118 -11.93 30.08 0.14
C ARG A 118 -13.44 30.21 0.33
N PHE A 119 -14.18 30.45 -0.75
CA PHE A 119 -15.64 30.52 -0.70
C PHE A 119 -16.25 29.21 -0.20
N VAL A 120 -15.83 28.07 -0.74
CA VAL A 120 -16.36 26.75 -0.38
C VAL A 120 -16.08 26.45 1.10
N ILE A 121 -14.86 26.69 1.59
CA ILE A 121 -14.51 26.52 3.01
C ILE A 121 -15.42 27.39 3.89
N HIS A 122 -15.54 28.68 3.57
CA HIS A 122 -16.36 29.61 4.35
C HIS A 122 -17.84 29.22 4.36
N HIS A 123 -18.38 28.83 3.20
CA HIS A 123 -19.76 28.40 3.07
C HIS A 123 -20.06 27.14 3.89
N ILE A 124 -19.19 26.13 3.83
CA ILE A 124 -19.37 24.88 4.58
C ILE A 124 -19.33 25.16 6.09
N THR A 125 -18.33 25.93 6.54
CA THR A 125 -18.13 26.18 7.97
C THR A 125 -19.21 27.07 8.57
N SER A 126 -19.66 28.12 7.86
CA SER A 126 -20.75 29.00 8.30
C SER A 126 -22.11 28.29 8.44
N GLN A 127 -22.36 27.22 7.67
CA GLN A 127 -23.56 26.39 7.82
C GLN A 127 -23.50 25.42 9.01
N GLY A 128 -22.37 25.39 9.72
CA GLY A 128 -22.10 24.50 10.83
C GLY A 128 -21.63 23.10 10.42
N SER A 129 -21.46 22.85 9.12
CA SER A 129 -21.00 21.58 8.56
C SER A 129 -19.51 21.35 8.82
N LYS A 130 -19.09 20.08 8.82
CA LYS A 130 -17.67 19.73 8.88
C LYS A 130 -17.08 19.54 7.48
N LEU A 131 -15.80 19.85 7.35
CA LEU A 131 -14.99 19.66 6.15
C LEU A 131 -13.81 18.75 6.47
N ILE A 132 -13.62 17.71 5.66
CA ILE A 132 -12.38 16.94 5.59
C ILE A 132 -11.74 17.20 4.23
N THR A 133 -10.49 17.64 4.22
CA THR A 133 -9.70 17.80 3.00
C THR A 133 -8.67 16.69 2.90
N LEU A 134 -8.49 16.13 1.70
CA LEU A 134 -7.44 15.15 1.42
C LEU A 134 -6.49 15.74 0.37
N GLY A 135 -5.19 15.70 0.63
CA GLY A 135 -4.17 16.16 -0.33
C GLY A 135 -2.86 15.40 -0.15
N ASN A 136 -1.90 15.66 -1.04
CA ASN A 136 -0.55 15.11 -0.91
C ASN A 136 0.39 16.11 -0.25
N ASP A 137 0.17 17.40 -0.51
CA ASP A 137 0.94 18.48 0.07
C ASP A 137 0.00 19.62 0.45
N LEU A 138 -0.36 19.68 1.73
CA LEU A 138 -1.21 20.72 2.29
C LEU A 138 -0.38 21.47 3.33
N GLU A 139 0.33 22.50 2.89
CA GLU A 139 0.90 23.55 3.75
C GLU A 139 -0.23 24.42 4.34
N LEU A 140 -1.19 23.80 5.03
CA LEU A 140 -2.24 24.52 5.73
C LEU A 140 -1.88 24.55 7.22
N GLU A 141 -1.90 25.75 7.80
CA GLU A 141 -1.45 26.08 9.16
C GLU A 141 -2.23 25.39 10.32
N SER A 142 -3.10 24.41 10.07
CA SER A 142 -3.94 23.78 11.11
C SER A 142 -4.02 22.25 11.03
N SER A 143 -3.97 21.64 12.24
CA SER A 143 -4.29 20.25 12.62
C SER A 143 -4.38 19.23 11.48
N ALA A 144 -3.25 18.97 10.85
CA ALA A 144 -3.15 17.98 9.79
C ALA A 144 -2.89 16.57 10.36
N ILE A 145 -3.64 15.57 9.89
CA ILE A 145 -3.31 14.16 10.10
C ILE A 145 -2.43 13.70 8.94
N PHE A 146 -1.23 13.21 9.25
CA PHE A 146 -0.30 12.72 8.25
C PHE A 146 -0.36 11.19 8.12
N PHE A 147 -0.73 10.71 6.94
CA PHE A 147 -0.66 9.31 6.54
C PHE A 147 0.74 8.99 6.03
N LYS A 148 1.55 8.40 6.91
CA LYS A 148 2.90 7.96 6.55
C LYS A 148 2.86 6.85 5.48
N PRO A 149 3.82 6.82 4.54
CA PRO A 149 4.03 5.65 3.69
C PRO A 149 4.11 4.37 4.53
N TYR A 150 3.56 3.26 4.01
CA TYR A 150 3.68 1.98 4.69
C TYR A 150 5.11 1.47 4.66
N THR A 151 5.60 0.99 5.79
CA THR A 151 6.86 0.23 5.88
C THR A 151 6.69 -1.17 5.31
N SER A 152 7.78 -1.81 4.89
CA SER A 152 7.76 -3.20 4.38
C SER A 152 7.04 -4.18 5.31
N LYS A 153 7.27 -4.04 6.61
CA LYS A 153 6.60 -4.85 7.66
C LYS A 153 5.11 -4.57 7.74
N GLU A 154 4.69 -3.31 7.70
CA GLU A 154 3.25 -3.00 7.69
C GLU A 154 2.58 -3.49 6.41
N ILE A 155 3.24 -3.40 5.25
CA ILE A 155 2.74 -3.98 4.00
C ILE A 155 2.51 -5.49 4.16
N GLU A 156 3.50 -6.21 4.70
CA GLU A 156 3.42 -7.65 4.98
C GLU A 156 2.21 -7.98 5.86
N GLU A 157 2.07 -7.27 6.98
CA GLU A 157 0.97 -7.46 7.93
C GLU A 157 -0.40 -7.13 7.30
N VAL A 158 -0.51 -6.07 6.49
CA VAL A 158 -1.74 -5.71 5.79
C VAL A 158 -2.15 -6.81 4.81
N VAL A 159 -1.21 -7.31 4.01
CA VAL A 159 -1.49 -8.38 3.04
C VAL A 159 -1.88 -9.68 3.76
N GLN A 160 -1.21 -10.04 4.86
CA GLN A 160 -1.60 -11.17 5.72
C GLN A 160 -3.03 -11.03 6.24
N LEU A 161 -3.37 -9.87 6.81
CA LEU A 161 -4.71 -9.60 7.32
C LEU A 161 -5.79 -9.69 6.24
N LYS A 162 -5.49 -9.24 5.01
CA LYS A 162 -6.40 -9.40 3.87
C LYS A 162 -6.60 -10.86 3.49
N MET A 163 -5.53 -11.65 3.43
CA MET A 163 -5.61 -13.09 3.15
C MET A 163 -6.41 -13.83 4.23
N GLU A 164 -6.19 -13.50 5.50
CA GLU A 164 -6.86 -14.15 6.63
C GLU A 164 -8.35 -13.76 6.73
N LYS A 165 -8.64 -12.46 6.70
CA LYS A 165 -9.97 -11.93 7.06
C LYS A 165 -10.92 -11.75 5.88
N GLU A 166 -10.39 -11.53 4.68
CA GLU A 166 -11.21 -11.24 3.49
C GLU A 166 -11.19 -12.40 2.48
N VAL A 167 -10.03 -13.01 2.25
CA VAL A 167 -9.91 -14.17 1.36
C VAL A 167 -10.28 -15.48 2.07
N GLY A 168 -9.84 -15.63 3.33
CA GLY A 168 -9.99 -16.85 4.12
C GLY A 168 -9.04 -17.98 3.72
N LYS A 169 -7.98 -17.67 2.96
CA LYS A 169 -6.97 -18.64 2.50
C LYS A 169 -5.64 -17.96 2.25
N GLN A 170 -4.55 -18.65 2.59
CA GLN A 170 -3.20 -18.24 2.23
C GLN A 170 -2.97 -18.47 0.73
N ILE A 171 -2.74 -17.39 -0.01
CA ILE A 171 -2.52 -17.39 -1.47
C ILE A 171 -1.07 -17.04 -1.86
N LEU A 172 -0.23 -16.77 -0.86
CA LEU A 172 1.20 -16.45 -0.99
C LEU A 172 1.98 -17.20 0.08
N SER A 173 3.12 -17.77 -0.30
CA SER A 173 4.06 -18.32 0.69
C SER A 173 4.66 -17.18 1.53
N ASN A 174 5.10 -17.50 2.76
CA ASN A 174 5.72 -16.49 3.64
C ASN A 174 6.98 -15.89 3.01
N LEU A 175 7.73 -16.67 2.23
CA LEU A 175 8.93 -16.20 1.54
C LEU A 175 8.56 -15.24 0.41
N ASP A 176 7.61 -15.61 -0.44
CA ASP A 176 7.18 -14.80 -1.57
C ASP A 176 6.54 -13.49 -1.12
N LEU A 177 5.76 -13.53 -0.04
CA LEU A 177 5.21 -12.34 0.59
C LEU A 177 6.32 -11.38 1.02
N LYS A 178 7.33 -11.87 1.75
CA LYS A 178 8.46 -11.04 2.20
C LYS A 178 9.22 -10.43 1.03
N ILE A 179 9.44 -11.20 -0.04
CA ILE A 179 10.08 -10.73 -1.26
C ILE A 179 9.25 -9.61 -1.90
N LEU A 180 7.95 -9.81 -2.09
CA LEU A 180 7.05 -8.81 -2.67
C LEU A 180 7.01 -7.54 -1.84
N CYS A 181 6.84 -7.65 -0.52
CA CYS A 181 6.77 -6.51 0.39
C CYS A 181 8.04 -5.65 0.35
N ARG A 182 9.22 -6.28 0.25
CA ARG A 182 10.50 -5.57 0.07
C ARG A 182 10.59 -4.87 -1.30
N THR A 183 10.16 -5.54 -2.36
CA THR A 183 10.16 -4.97 -3.73
C THR A 183 9.29 -3.72 -3.83
N TYR A 184 8.14 -3.69 -3.14
CA TYR A 184 7.18 -2.58 -3.21
C TYR A 184 7.30 -1.56 -2.06
N SER A 185 8.19 -1.77 -1.08
CA SER A 185 8.28 -0.88 0.10
C SER A 185 8.91 0.49 -0.15
N THR A 186 9.63 0.69 -1.26
CA THR A 186 10.33 1.95 -1.56
C THR A 186 9.40 3.16 -1.63
N SER A 187 8.14 2.98 -2.04
CA SER A 187 7.14 4.05 -2.09
C SER A 187 6.15 4.04 -0.91
N GLY A 188 6.02 2.90 -0.22
CA GLY A 188 4.96 2.67 0.76
C GLY A 188 3.53 2.76 0.20
N ASP A 189 3.37 2.70 -1.13
CA ASP A 189 2.08 2.70 -1.84
C ASP A 189 1.57 1.25 -1.99
N MET A 190 0.39 0.97 -1.42
CA MET A 190 -0.21 -0.38 -1.46
C MET A 190 -0.79 -0.77 -2.82
N ARG A 191 -1.06 0.18 -3.71
CA ARG A 191 -1.79 -0.06 -4.97
C ARG A 191 -1.02 -1.02 -5.87
N ASN A 192 0.30 -0.89 -5.93
CA ASN A 192 1.13 -1.68 -6.83
C ASN A 192 1.21 -3.14 -6.37
N ILE A 193 1.41 -3.39 -5.07
CA ILE A 193 1.43 -4.76 -4.55
C ILE A 193 0.05 -5.43 -4.68
N PHE A 194 -1.03 -4.69 -4.43
CA PHE A 194 -2.39 -5.20 -4.62
C PHE A 194 -2.68 -5.54 -6.07
N LYS A 195 -2.31 -4.64 -7.00
CA LYS A 195 -2.42 -4.89 -8.44
C LYS A 195 -1.61 -6.13 -8.85
N PHE A 196 -0.40 -6.28 -8.31
CA PHE A 196 0.44 -7.45 -8.58
C PHE A 196 -0.25 -8.74 -8.12
N ILE A 197 -0.76 -8.79 -6.89
CA ILE A 197 -1.46 -9.96 -6.33
C ILE A 197 -2.64 -10.35 -7.22
N VAL A 198 -3.50 -9.39 -7.59
CA VAL A 198 -4.67 -9.65 -8.44
C VAL A 198 -4.26 -10.12 -9.83
N SER A 199 -3.24 -9.49 -10.43
CA SER A 199 -2.83 -9.79 -11.81
C SER A 199 -2.09 -11.11 -11.96
N ASN A 200 -1.49 -11.64 -10.89
CA ASN A 200 -0.71 -12.87 -10.90
C ASN A 200 -1.35 -14.00 -10.09
N PHE A 201 -2.61 -13.85 -9.66
CA PHE A 201 -3.33 -14.93 -9.02
C PHE A 201 -3.77 -15.98 -10.05
N ASN A 202 -3.28 -17.21 -9.88
CA ASN A 202 -3.66 -18.34 -10.71
C ASN A 202 -4.72 -19.18 -9.99
N GLN A 203 -5.90 -19.29 -10.60
CA GLN A 203 -7.06 -20.00 -10.05
C GLN A 203 -6.87 -21.53 -10.02
N ASP A 204 -6.03 -22.09 -10.91
CA ASP A 204 -5.82 -23.55 -11.00
C ASP A 204 -4.96 -24.08 -9.85
N ILE A 205 -3.95 -23.30 -9.44
CA ILE A 205 -3.09 -23.61 -8.30
C ILE A 205 -3.50 -22.87 -7.02
N GLU A 206 -4.53 -22.01 -7.12
CA GLU A 206 -5.07 -21.19 -6.02
C GLU A 206 -4.02 -20.35 -5.28
N MET A 207 -2.99 -19.91 -6.01
CA MET A 207 -1.81 -19.20 -5.48
C MET A 207 -1.40 -18.05 -6.43
N VAL A 208 -0.72 -17.06 -5.87
CA VAL A 208 -0.09 -15.98 -6.64
C VAL A 208 1.26 -16.45 -7.20
N GLU A 209 1.40 -16.39 -8.51
CA GLU A 209 2.65 -16.72 -9.19
C GLU A 209 3.65 -15.58 -9.08
N VAL A 210 4.64 -15.75 -8.21
CA VAL A 210 5.78 -14.83 -8.14
C VAL A 210 6.83 -15.30 -9.12
N LYS A 211 6.79 -14.77 -10.35
CA LYS A 211 7.87 -14.95 -11.32
C LYS A 211 9.14 -14.32 -10.74
N ARG A 212 10.01 -15.16 -10.18
CA ARG A 212 11.38 -14.77 -9.90
C ARG A 212 11.97 -14.41 -11.26
N GLN A 213 12.28 -13.13 -11.47
CA GLN A 213 13.04 -12.76 -12.66
C GLN A 213 14.36 -13.51 -12.55
N SER A 214 14.51 -14.53 -13.39
CA SER A 214 15.78 -15.09 -13.79
C SER A 214 16.52 -14.04 -14.63
N SER A 215 16.95 -12.94 -14.01
CA SER A 215 18.13 -12.21 -14.45
C SER A 215 19.29 -12.87 -13.70
N CYS A 216 19.99 -13.86 -14.26
CA CYS A 216 20.77 -13.73 -15.49
C CYS A 216 20.69 -14.99 -16.37
N THR A 217 20.40 -14.80 -17.66
CA THR A 217 20.86 -15.72 -18.70
C THR A 217 22.37 -15.53 -18.91
N VAL A 218 23.18 -16.49 -18.46
CA VAL A 218 24.37 -16.94 -19.18
C VAL A 218 24.45 -18.45 -18.99
N ASN A 219 24.26 -19.17 -20.09
CA ASN A 219 24.71 -20.52 -20.44
C ASN A 219 24.89 -21.54 -19.31
N ASP A 220 23.98 -22.50 -19.29
CA ASP A 220 24.29 -23.93 -19.42
C ASP A 220 25.68 -24.38 -18.95
N SER A 221 25.82 -24.56 -17.63
CA SER A 221 26.48 -25.72 -16.98
C SER A 221 26.80 -25.36 -15.53
N THR A 222 26.21 -26.13 -14.59
CA THR A 222 26.73 -26.41 -13.22
C THR A 222 27.32 -25.23 -12.42
N GLU A 223 26.58 -24.70 -11.44
CA GLU A 223 27.06 -24.45 -10.07
C GLU A 223 25.96 -23.80 -9.19
N GLU A 224 26.07 -24.02 -7.89
CA GLU A 224 25.00 -24.07 -6.89
C GLU A 224 24.35 -22.72 -6.53
N ASP A 225 23.19 -22.79 -5.86
CA ASP A 225 22.50 -21.69 -5.17
C ASP A 225 23.45 -20.86 -4.28
N VAL A 226 24.05 -19.82 -4.84
CA VAL A 226 25.05 -19.00 -4.13
C VAL A 226 24.38 -18.17 -3.02
N SER A 227 24.70 -18.51 -1.77
CA SER A 227 24.23 -17.87 -0.53
C SER A 227 24.38 -16.34 -0.51
N ILE A 228 23.50 -15.64 0.20
CA ILE A 228 23.53 -14.17 0.33
C ILE A 228 24.88 -13.65 0.82
N HIS A 229 25.58 -14.40 1.68
CA HIS A 229 26.92 -14.06 2.14
C HIS A 229 27.97 -14.10 1.03
N HIS A 230 27.88 -15.07 0.11
CA HIS A 230 28.75 -15.13 -1.05
C HIS A 230 28.53 -13.91 -1.96
N ARG A 231 27.28 -13.47 -2.15
CA ARG A 231 26.97 -12.27 -2.95
C ARG A 231 27.54 -10.99 -2.34
N ILE A 232 27.46 -10.84 -1.01
CA ILE A 232 28.05 -9.70 -0.31
C ILE A 232 29.58 -9.77 -0.42
N ILE A 233 30.18 -10.94 -0.18
CA ILE A 233 31.63 -11.16 -0.25
C ILE A 233 32.20 -10.90 -1.66
N GLN A 234 31.50 -11.32 -2.72
CA GLN A 234 31.90 -11.07 -4.10
C GLN A 234 32.02 -9.56 -4.42
N LYS A 235 31.15 -8.72 -3.84
CA LYS A 235 31.24 -7.25 -4.02
C LYS A 235 32.48 -6.64 -3.36
N LEU A 236 33.11 -7.37 -2.46
CA LEU A 236 34.27 -6.93 -1.68
C LEU A 236 35.61 -7.42 -2.27
N ASN A 237 35.59 -8.08 -3.43
CA ASN A 237 36.76 -8.69 -4.08
C ASN A 237 37.90 -7.69 -4.37
N ASN A 238 37.59 -6.42 -4.60
CA ASN A 238 38.58 -5.38 -4.92
C ASN A 238 39.19 -4.70 -3.68
N ILE A 239 38.89 -5.18 -2.46
CA ILE A 239 39.41 -4.58 -1.23
C ILE A 239 40.68 -5.31 -0.81
N GLY A 240 41.85 -4.75 -1.13
CA GLY A 240 43.15 -5.38 -0.86
C GLY A 240 43.49 -5.66 0.62
N SER A 241 42.64 -5.25 1.57
CA SER A 241 42.80 -5.58 3.00
C SER A 241 41.63 -6.43 3.49
N ARG A 242 41.92 -7.70 3.85
CA ARG A 242 40.96 -8.64 4.45
C ARG A 242 40.24 -8.07 5.68
N VAL A 243 40.95 -7.32 6.52
CA VAL A 243 40.38 -6.68 7.72
C VAL A 243 39.38 -5.59 7.34
N ARG A 244 39.67 -4.81 6.28
CA ARG A 244 38.76 -3.78 5.78
C ARG A 244 37.55 -4.39 5.09
N ALA A 245 37.74 -5.46 4.31
CA ALA A 245 36.66 -6.21 3.69
C ALA A 245 35.69 -6.77 4.74
N PHE A 246 36.21 -7.34 5.84
CA PHE A 246 35.36 -7.85 6.92
C PHE A 246 34.53 -6.75 7.60
N LYS A 247 35.10 -5.56 7.82
CA LYS A 247 34.32 -4.43 8.37
C LYS A 247 33.19 -3.99 7.44
N MET A 248 33.47 -3.89 6.14
CA MET A 248 32.45 -3.53 5.14
C MET A 248 31.38 -4.62 5.01
N TYR A 249 31.77 -5.88 5.09
CA TYR A 249 30.85 -7.01 5.12
C TYR A 249 29.87 -6.95 6.30
N LEU A 250 30.30 -6.57 7.50
CA LEU A 250 29.40 -6.44 8.65
C LEU A 250 28.34 -5.35 8.42
N ASN A 251 28.75 -4.20 7.88
CA ASN A 251 27.83 -3.11 7.55
C ASN A 251 26.84 -3.55 6.46
N GLU A 252 27.30 -4.22 5.41
CA GLU A 252 26.42 -4.75 4.38
C GLU A 252 25.46 -5.79 4.98
N CYS A 253 25.92 -6.68 5.87
CA CYS A 253 25.02 -7.63 6.55
C CYS A 253 23.95 -6.94 7.40
N GLU A 254 24.29 -5.83 8.06
CA GLU A 254 23.35 -4.98 8.78
C GLU A 254 22.33 -4.36 7.81
N ASP A 255 22.79 -3.82 6.68
CA ASP A 255 21.94 -3.25 5.62
C ASP A 255 21.01 -4.30 4.97
N TYR A 256 21.49 -5.53 4.77
CA TYR A 256 20.68 -6.65 4.28
C TYR A 256 19.82 -7.33 5.37
N GLY A 257 20.01 -6.95 6.65
CA GLY A 257 19.33 -7.55 7.79
C GLY A 257 19.59 -9.04 7.96
N VAL A 258 20.81 -9.50 7.64
CA VAL A 258 21.24 -10.90 7.79
C VAL A 258 22.27 -11.05 8.91
N PRO A 259 22.19 -12.12 9.73
CA PRO A 259 23.21 -12.37 10.76
C PRO A 259 24.58 -12.56 10.10
N PRO A 260 25.62 -11.84 10.54
CA PRO A 260 26.94 -12.00 9.94
C PRO A 260 27.53 -13.37 10.29
N LEU A 261 28.22 -13.99 9.33
CA LEU A 261 29.11 -15.11 9.56
C LEU A 261 30.18 -14.77 10.61
N SER A 262 30.68 -15.81 11.29
CA SER A 262 31.85 -15.67 12.15
C SER A 262 33.05 -15.20 11.33
N ARG A 263 33.98 -14.48 11.98
CA ARG A 263 35.17 -13.94 11.32
C ARG A 263 36.00 -15.02 10.60
N MET A 264 36.09 -16.21 11.19
CA MET A 264 36.81 -17.35 10.61
C MET A 264 36.14 -17.84 9.31
N MET A 265 34.82 -18.09 9.35
CA MET A 265 34.04 -18.52 8.19
C MET A 265 34.02 -17.48 7.07
N PHE A 266 33.97 -16.19 7.43
CA PHE A 266 34.09 -15.11 6.45
C PHE A 266 35.44 -15.15 5.72
N TYR A 267 36.56 -15.32 6.43
CA TYR A 267 37.88 -15.31 5.77
C TYR A 267 38.09 -16.51 4.85
N GLU A 268 37.68 -17.71 5.27
CA GLU A 268 37.74 -18.92 4.42
C GLU A 268 36.94 -18.72 3.13
N LEU A 269 35.74 -18.15 3.27
CA LEU A 269 34.88 -17.90 2.12
C LEU A 269 35.37 -16.75 1.24
N TYR A 270 35.91 -15.69 1.85
CA TYR A 270 36.50 -14.54 1.15
C TYR A 270 37.73 -14.95 0.35
N GLU A 271 38.59 -15.83 0.88
CA GLU A 271 39.74 -16.36 0.16
C GLU A 271 39.32 -17.22 -1.03
N THR A 272 38.33 -18.10 -0.82
CA THR A 272 37.80 -18.98 -1.89
C THR A 272 37.19 -18.20 -3.05
N ILE A 273 36.54 -17.07 -2.76
CA ILE A 273 35.81 -16.28 -3.76
C ILE A 273 36.70 -15.23 -4.43
N CYS A 274 37.57 -14.57 -3.67
CA CYS A 274 38.29 -13.37 -4.11
C CYS A 274 39.72 -13.66 -4.62
N TYR A 275 40.27 -14.84 -4.33
CA TYR A 275 41.61 -15.25 -4.79
C TYR A 275 41.56 -16.49 -5.69
N LYS A 276 40.62 -16.51 -6.65
CA LYS A 276 40.66 -17.40 -7.80
C LYS A 276 41.65 -16.91 -8.84
#